data_AF-A0A285D267-F1
#
_entry.id   AF-A0A285D267-F1
#
_cell.length_a   1.000
_cell.length_b   1.000
_cell.length_c   1.000
_cell.angle_alpha   90.00
_cell.angle_beta   90.00
_cell.angle_gamma   90.00
#
_symmetry.space_group_name_H-M   'P 1'
#
loop_
_entity.id
_entity.type
_entity.pdbx_description
1 polymer ?
#
loop_
_entity_poly.entity_id
_entity_poly.type
_entity_poly.pdbx_seq_one_letter_code
_entity_poly.pdbx_strand_id
1 'polypeptide(L)' 'MQMIAATAGLPKADLHHDFPTKETLYRRVVQDIFKIWLHAADVFDKADCPAEGIGAYLGGKLKISGRHRFGAKV' A
#
# COMPACT_ATOMS: atom_id res chain seq x y z
N MET A 1 11.18 -12.86 -9.62
CA MET A 1 12.30 -11.92 -9.35
C MET A 1 12.90 -11.38 -10.64
N GLN A 2 13.31 -12.21 -11.61
CA GLN A 2 13.96 -11.75 -12.86
C GLN A 2 13.22 -10.60 -13.59
N MET A 3 11.93 -10.77 -13.91
CA MET A 3 11.16 -9.72 -14.60
C MET A 3 11.00 -8.46 -13.75
N ILE A 4 10.78 -8.61 -12.44
CA ILE A 4 10.63 -7.46 -11.52
C ILE A 4 11.91 -6.64 -11.47
N ALA A 5 13.07 -7.30 -11.37
CA ALA A 5 14.38 -6.65 -11.39
C ALA A 5 14.63 -5.93 -12.72
N ALA A 6 14.32 -6.58 -13.85
CA ALA A 6 14.44 -5.98 -15.18
C ALA A 6 13.54 -4.74 -15.34
N THR A 7 12.28 -4.81 -14.92
CA THR A 7 11.36 -3.66 -14.94
C THR A 7 11.81 -2.53 -14.01
N ALA A 8 12.41 -2.86 -12.88
CA ALA A 8 12.97 -1.88 -11.94
C ALA A 8 14.34 -1.32 -12.36
N GLY A 9 14.96 -1.84 -13.43
CA GLY A 9 16.31 -1.46 -13.85
C GLY A 9 17.41 -1.89 -12.87
N LEU A 10 17.15 -2.91 -12.04
CA LEU A 10 18.06 -3.40 -11.01
C LEU A 10 18.66 -4.76 -11.40
N PRO A 11 19.92 -5.05 -11.02
CA PRO A 11 20.42 -6.41 -11.02
C PRO A 11 19.54 -7.33 -10.16
N LYS A 12 19.33 -8.57 -10.63
CA LYS A 12 18.57 -9.57 -9.87
C LYS A 12 19.23 -9.88 -8.52
N ALA A 13 20.56 -9.82 -8.45
CA ALA A 13 21.31 -10.07 -7.21
C ALA A 13 20.95 -9.05 -6.12
N ASP A 14 20.93 -7.76 -6.47
CA ASP A 14 20.56 -6.66 -5.56
C ASP A 14 19.13 -6.83 -5.05
N LEU A 15 18.18 -7.17 -5.94
CA LEU A 15 16.81 -7.44 -5.53
C LEU A 15 16.71 -8.66 -4.59
N HIS A 16 17.55 -9.69 -4.79
CA HIS A 16 17.59 -10.86 -3.90
C HIS A 16 18.28 -10.58 -2.57
N HIS A 17 19.24 -9.66 -2.54
CA HIS A 17 19.89 -9.22 -1.32
C HIS A 17 18.87 -8.60 -0.37
N ASP A 18 18.05 -7.67 -0.89
CA ASP A 18 17.04 -6.99 -0.08
C ASP A 18 15.79 -7.86 0.15
N PHE A 19 15.44 -8.69 -0.84
CA PHE A 19 14.29 -9.59 -0.78
C PHE A 19 14.69 -11.02 -1.16
N PRO A 20 15.11 -11.84 -0.18
CA PRO A 20 15.62 -13.19 -0.44
C PRO A 20 14.69 -14.08 -1.25
N THR A 21 13.37 -13.93 -1.05
CA THR A 21 12.34 -14.68 -1.76
C THR A 21 11.29 -13.76 -2.38
N LYS A 22 10.60 -14.28 -3.42
CA LYS A 22 9.43 -13.61 -4.00
C LYS A 22 8.34 -13.40 -2.95
N GLU A 23 8.18 -14.31 -1.99
CA GLU A 23 7.20 -14.17 -0.91
C GLU A 23 7.55 -12.98 -0.01
N THR A 24 8.81 -12.81 0.39
CA THR A 24 9.25 -11.67 1.21
C THR A 24 8.97 -10.35 0.52
N LEU A 25 9.29 -10.24 -0.78
CA LEU A 25 8.96 -9.07 -1.58
C LEU A 25 7.44 -8.84 -1.64
N TYR A 26 6.66 -9.89 -1.88
CA TYR A 26 5.20 -9.80 -1.95
C TYR A 26 4.59 -9.33 -0.62
N ARG A 27 5.04 -9.89 0.50
CA ARG A 27 4.62 -9.45 1.85
C ARG A 27 4.91 -7.98 2.07
N ARG A 28 6.09 -7.50 1.63
CA ARG A 28 6.43 -6.08 1.75
C ARG A 28 5.48 -5.20 0.95
N VAL A 29 5.18 -5.56 -0.30
CA VAL A 29 4.23 -4.82 -1.14
C VAL A 29 2.85 -4.75 -0.49
N VAL A 30 2.31 -5.87 0.00
CA VAL A 30 1.02 -5.90 0.68
C VAL A 30 1.03 -5.08 1.96
N GLN A 31 2.10 -5.18 2.76
CA GLN A 31 2.23 -4.39 4.00
C GLN A 31 2.24 -2.88 3.71
N ASP A 32 2.91 -2.44 2.65
CA ASP A 32 2.94 -1.02 2.30
C ASP A 32 1.57 -0.52 1.81
N ILE A 33 0.78 -1.36 1.12
CA ILE A 33 -0.62 -1.05 0.79
C ILE A 33 -1.46 -0.88 2.07
N PHE A 34 -1.33 -1.80 3.04
CA PHE A 34 -2.07 -1.70 4.30
C PHE A 34 -1.69 -0.48 5.13
N LYS A 35 -0.42 -0.06 5.13
CA LYS A 35 -0.01 1.18 5.82
C LYS A 35 -0.70 2.41 5.24
N ILE A 36 -0.86 2.48 3.91
CA ILE A 36 -1.58 3.58 3.24
C ILE A 36 -3.04 3.60 3.69
N TRP A 37 -3.68 2.43 3.77
CA TRP A 37 -5.08 2.33 4.20
C TRP A 37 -5.25 2.64 5.68
N LEU A 38 -4.35 2.15 6.53
CA LEU A 38 -4.39 2.42 7.96
C LEU A 38 -4.21 3.91 8.26
N HIS A 39 -3.30 4.58 7.56
CA HIS A 39 -3.13 6.03 7.71
C HIS A 39 -4.40 6.82 7.34
N ALA A 40 -5.20 6.34 6.39
CA ALA A 40 -6.49 6.95 6.07
C ALA A 40 -7.53 6.77 7.20
N ALA A 41 -7.37 5.73 8.03
CA ALA A 41 -8.23 5.46 9.17
C ALA A 41 -7.87 6.33 10.40
N ASP A 42 -6.71 6.98 10.44
CA ASP A 42 -6.32 7.94 11.49
C ASP A 42 -7.33 9.10 11.64
N VAL A 43 -8.20 9.31 10.65
CA VAL A 43 -9.30 10.29 10.72
C VAL A 43 -10.34 9.94 11.78
N PHE A 44 -10.47 8.66 12.17
CA PHE A 44 -11.42 8.25 13.20
C PHE A 44 -11.03 8.79 14.57
N ASP A 45 -9.74 8.83 14.89
CA ASP A 45 -9.24 9.32 16.17
C ASP A 45 -9.40 10.85 16.34
N LYS A 46 -9.72 11.55 15.25
CA LYS A 46 -9.83 13.02 15.20
C LYS A 46 -11.25 13.52 14.92
N ALA A 47 -12.22 12.62 14.78
CA ALA A 47 -13.59 12.98 14.45
C ALA A 47 -14.40 13.26 15.71
N ASP A 48 -15.15 14.38 15.72
CA ASP A 48 -16.01 14.74 16.85
C ASP A 48 -17.26 13.86 16.94
N CYS A 49 -17.69 13.29 15.80
CA CYS A 49 -18.79 12.34 15.75
C CYS A 49 -18.61 11.23 14.69
N PRO A 50 -19.34 10.10 14.80
CA PRO A 50 -19.23 8.98 13.86
C PRO A 50 -19.52 9.36 12.40
N ALA A 51 -20.46 10.27 12.15
CA ALA A 51 -20.84 10.67 10.80
C ALA A 51 -19.69 11.39 10.07
N GLU A 52 -18.99 12.29 10.77
CA GLU A 52 -17.83 13.00 10.25
C GLU A 52 -16.65 12.06 10.01
N GLY A 53 -16.36 11.17 10.96
CA GLY A 53 -15.28 10.19 10.83
C GLY A 53 -15.48 9.25 9.64
N ILE A 54 -16.69 8.69 9.48
CA ILE A 54 -17.03 7.81 8.35
C ILE A 54 -16.98 8.59 7.03
N GLY A 55 -17.52 9.81 6.97
CA GLY A 55 -17.49 10.64 5.77
C GLY A 55 -16.06 10.97 5.32
N ALA A 56 -15.21 11.38 6.26
CA ALA A 56 -13.80 11.66 6.02
C ALA A 56 -13.04 10.41 5.55
N TYR A 57 -13.27 9.27 6.20
CA TYR A 57 -12.66 7.99 5.82
C TYR A 57 -13.06 7.55 4.40
N LEU A 58 -14.35 7.61 4.05
CA LEU A 58 -14.83 7.28 2.70
C LEU A 58 -14.20 8.18 1.64
N GLY A 59 -14.16 9.50 1.89
CA GLY A 59 -13.49 10.45 1.01
C GLY A 59 -11.99 10.18 0.84
N GLY A 60 -11.30 9.84 1.93
CA GLY A 60 -9.90 9.43 1.92
C GLY A 60 -9.68 8.14 1.12
N LYS A 61 -10.49 7.12 1.37
CA LYS A 61 -10.43 5.82 0.68
C LYS A 61 -10.63 5.97 -0.82
N LEU A 62 -11.62 6.76 -1.25
CA LEU A 62 -11.87 7.02 -2.68
C LEU A 62 -10.67 7.70 -3.36
N LYS A 63 -10.05 8.69 -2.71
CA LYS A 63 -8.83 9.34 -3.21
C LYS A 63 -7.66 8.35 -3.34
N ILE A 64 -7.49 7.48 -2.34
CA ILE A 64 -6.45 6.44 -2.35
C ILE A 64 -6.68 5.45 -3.50
N SER A 65 -7.91 4.99 -3.71
CA SER A 65 -8.26 4.10 -4.82
C SER A 65 -7.93 4.72 -6.19
N GLY A 66 -8.13 6.04 -6.34
CA GLY A 66 -7.75 6.76 -7.56
C GLY A 66 -6.23 6.82 -7.77
N ARG A 67 -5.45 7.14 -6.72
CA ARG A 67 -3.98 7.25 -6.81
C ARG A 67 -3.27 5.90 -6.89
N HIS A 68 -3.80 4.88 -6.23
CA HIS A 68 -3.20 3.55 -6.09
C HIS A 68 -4.06 2.46 -6.74
N ARG A 69 -4.38 2.64 -8.04
CA ARG A 69 -5.30 1.77 -8.80
C ARG A 69 -5.00 0.27 -8.72
N PHE A 70 -3.72 -0.10 -8.61
CA PHE A 70 -3.30 -1.50 -8.55
C PHE A 70 -3.38 -2.07 -7.13
N GLY A 71 -3.18 -1.24 -6.11
CA GLY A 71 -3.32 -1.63 -4.70
C GLY A 71 -4.78 -1.79 -4.27
N ALA A 72 -5.72 -1.11 -4.96
CA ALA A 72 -7.15 -1.20 -4.69
C ALA A 72 -7.79 -2.57 -4.96
N LYS A 73 -7.06 -3.51 -5.59
CA LYS A 73 -7.54 -4.86 -5.94
C LYS A 73 -7.06 -5.95 -4.98
N VAL A 74 -6.19 -5.60 -4.05
CA VAL A 74 -5.69 -6.51 -3.00
C VAL A 74 -6.78 -6.71 -1.95
#